data_AF-A0A0A2F590-F1
#
_entry.id   AF-A0A0A2F590-F1
#
_cell.length_a   1.000
_cell.length_b   1.000
_cell.length_c   1.000
_cell.angle_alpha   90.00
_cell.angle_beta   90.00
_cell.angle_gamma   90.00
#
_symmetry.space_group_name_H-M   'P 1'
#
loop_
_entity.id
_entity.type
_entity.pdbx_description
1 polymer ?
#
loop_
_entity_poly.entity_id
_entity_poly.type
_entity_poly.pdbx_seq_one_letter_code
_entity_poly.pdbx_strand_id
1 'polypeptide(L)' 'MAYKRPLTRTQSIIIAVLWFVFVGLYLSYGKLTAGGLVMLLMSAFIVFYPIVKSLKQRRGL' A
#
# COMPACT_ATOMS: atom_id res chain seq x y z
N MET A 1 -0.71 0.62 17.29
CA MET A 1 0.37 -0.35 17.07
C MET A 1 1.70 0.38 16.90
N ALA A 2 2.61 0.27 17.87
CA ALA A 2 3.95 0.82 17.74
C ALA A 2 4.77 -0.07 16.79
N TYR A 3 4.96 0.38 15.55
CA TYR A 3 5.92 -0.21 14.62
C TYR A 3 7.33 -0.03 15.19
N LYS A 4 7.79 -0.97 16.03
CA LYS A 4 9.11 -0.92 16.68
C LYS A 4 10.26 -1.11 15.70
N ARG A 5 10.03 -1.71 14.54
CA ARG A 5 11.04 -1.93 13.50
C ARG A 5 10.54 -1.43 12.13
N PRO A 6 11.34 -0.64 11.40
CA PRO A 6 11.00 -0.24 10.04
C PRO A 6 10.93 -1.48 9.14
N LEU A 7 9.93 -1.54 8.25
CA LEU A 7 9.85 -2.60 7.23
C LEU A 7 11.16 -2.69 6.44
N THR A 8 11.58 -3.91 6.09
CA THR A 8 12.73 -4.10 5.21
C THR A 8 12.44 -3.57 3.80
N ARG A 9 13.47 -3.17 3.04
CA ARG A 9 13.27 -2.63 1.67
C ARG A 9 12.52 -3.64 0.80
N THR A 10 12.86 -4.92 0.93
CA THR A 10 12.21 -6.03 0.24
C THR A 10 10.74 -6.18 0.65
N GLN A 11 10.42 -6.11 1.94
CA GLN A 11 9.02 -6.19 2.40
C GLN A 11 8.18 -5.04 1.85
N SER A 12 8.71 -3.82 1.84
CA SER A 12 8.01 -2.67 1.24
C SER A 12 7.73 -2.85 -0.25
N ILE A 13 8.71 -3.37 -1.00
CA ILE A 13 8.55 -3.66 -2.44
C ILE A 13 7.49 -4.74 -2.65
N ILE A 14 7.56 -5.86 -1.90
CA ILE A 14 6.60 -6.97 -2.01
C ILE A 14 5.18 -6.48 -1.75
N ILE A 15 4.96 -5.72 -0.68
CA ILE A 15 3.64 -5.17 -0.33
C ILE A 15 3.11 -4.25 -1.44
N ALA A 16 3.96 -3.36 -1.97
CA ALA A 16 3.56 -2.48 -3.07
C ALA A 16 3.19 -3.27 -4.32
N VAL A 17 4.01 -4.26 -4.71
CA VAL A 17 3.75 -5.12 -5.87
C VAL A 17 2.44 -5.89 -5.71
N LEU A 18 2.22 -6.51 -4.54
CA LEU A 18 0.98 -7.23 -4.27
C LEU A 18 -0.25 -6.32 -4.35
N TRP A 19 -0.14 -5.08 -3.87
CA TRP A 19 -1.23 -4.11 -3.99
C TRP A 19 -1.51 -3.74 -5.45
N PHE A 20 -0.48 -3.51 -6.26
CA PHE A 20 -0.67 -3.24 -7.70
C PHE A 20 -1.30 -4.43 -8.44
N VAL A 21 -0.89 -5.67 -8.12
CA VAL A 21 -1.52 -6.88 -8.67
C VAL A 21 -2.99 -6.94 -8.28
N PHE A 22 -3.32 -6.68 -7.01
CA PHE A 22 -4.70 -6.64 -6.56
C PHE A 22 -5.53 -5.59 -7.30
N VAL A 23 -5.01 -4.37 -7.48
CA VAL A 23 -5.67 -3.31 -8.26
C VAL A 23 -5.87 -3.75 -9.70
N GLY A 24 -4.86 -4.33 -10.34
CA GLY A 24 -4.96 -4.84 -11.71
C GLY A 24 -6.05 -5.90 -11.87
N LEU A 25 -6.13 -6.84 -10.93
CA LEU A 25 -7.18 -7.86 -10.90
C LEU A 25 -8.56 -7.23 -10.66
N TYR A 26 -8.67 -6.31 -9.71
CA TYR A 26 -9.92 -5.61 -9.42
C TYR A 26 -10.44 -4.84 -10.64
N LEU A 27 -9.56 -4.17 -11.38
CA LEU A 27 -9.93 -3.45 -12.60
C LEU A 27 -10.25 -4.37 -13.78
N SER A 28 -9.63 -5.56 -13.84
CA SER A 28 -9.85 -6.53 -14.92
C SER A 28 -11.16 -7.30 -14.77
N TYR A 29 -11.56 -7.61 -13.54
CA TYR A 29 -12.73 -8.46 -13.25
C TYR A 29 -13.90 -7.70 -12.61
N GLY A 30 -13.65 -6.55 -12.01
CA GLY A 30 -14.65 -5.75 -11.31
C GLY A 30 -15.25 -4.66 -12.19
N LYS A 31 -16.44 -4.19 -11.81
CA LYS A 31 -17.00 -2.93 -12.33
C LYS A 31 -16.48 -1.78 -11.47
N LEU A 32 -15.79 -0.84 -12.11
CA LEU A 32 -15.33 0.38 -11.44
C LEU A 32 -16.54 1.25 -11.07
N THR A 33 -16.94 1.20 -9.81
CA THR A 33 -17.97 2.09 -9.25
C THR A 33 -17.32 3.21 -8.45
N ALA A 34 -18.04 4.31 -8.22
CA ALA A 34 -17.54 5.41 -7.37
C ALA A 34 -17.17 4.90 -5.96
N GLY A 35 -17.99 4.02 -5.39
CA GLY A 35 -17.69 3.38 -4.09
C GLY A 35 -16.44 2.49 -4.15
N GLY A 36 -16.28 1.73 -5.23
CA GLY A 36 -15.07 0.92 -5.47
C GLY A 36 -13.80 1.77 -5.57
N LEU A 37 -13.88 2.91 -6.26
CA LEU A 37 -12.77 3.85 -6.37
C LEU A 37 -12.37 4.44 -5.01
N VAL A 38 -13.36 4.84 -4.19
CA VAL A 38 -13.10 5.34 -2.82
C VAL A 38 -12.44 4.24 -1.97
N MET A 39 -12.94 3.00 -2.04
CA MET A 39 -12.33 1.88 -1.31
C MET A 39 -10.90 1.60 -1.76
N LEU A 40 -10.61 1.68 -3.06
CA LEU A 40 -9.25 1.53 -3.59
C LEU A 40 -8.31 2.61 -3.03
N LEU A 41 -8.75 3.87 -3.01
CA LEU A 41 -7.97 4.98 -2.46
C LEU A 41 -7.70 4.81 -0.95
N MET A 42 -8.71 4.40 -0.18
CA MET A 42 -8.51 4.11 1.25
C MET A 42 -7.56 2.93 1.47
N SER A 43 -7.67 1.87 0.65
CA SER A 43 -6.75 0.73 0.70
C SER A 43 -5.31 1.16 0.40
N ALA A 44 -5.11 2.05 -0.59
CA ALA A 44 -3.82 2.59 -0.94
C ALA A 44 -3.21 3.32 0.25
N PHE A 45 -3.99 4.19 0.91
CA PHE A 45 -3.52 4.93 2.08
C PHE A 45 -3.03 3.99 3.20
N ILE A 46 -3.81 2.94 3.51
CA ILE A 46 -3.47 1.97 4.56
C ILE A 46 -2.19 1.20 4.22
N VAL A 47 -2.04 0.80 2.95
CA VAL A 47 -0.92 -0.01 2.46
C VAL A 47 0.37 0.81 2.34
N PHE A 48 0.29 2.03 1.81
CA PHE A 48 1.46 2.88 1.58
C PHE A 48 1.88 3.70 2.80
N TYR A 49 0.99 3.98 3.76
CA TYR A 49 1.34 4.67 5.00
C TYR A 49 2.55 4.06 5.73
N PRO A 50 2.59 2.75 6.05
CA PRO A 50 3.74 2.15 6.73
C PRO A 50 5.00 2.10 5.84
N ILE A 51 4.85 2.05 4.51
CA ILE A 51 5.97 2.11 3.57
C ILE A 51 6.63 3.49 3.62
N VAL A 52 5.85 4.56 3.49
CA VAL A 52 6.35 5.95 3.56
C VAL A 52 6.97 6.22 4.93
N LYS A 53 6.31 5.77 6.00
CA LYS A 53 6.83 5.92 7.37
C LYS A 53 8.17 5.19 7.57
N SER A 54 8.29 3.96 7.08
CA SER A 54 9.55 3.20 7.11
C SER A 54 10.66 3.89 6.30
N LEU A 55 10.33 4.45 5.13
CA LEU A 55 11.28 5.20 4.30
C LEU A 55 11.77 6.48 4.99
N LYS A 56 10.89 7.23 5.67
CA LYS A 56 11.27 8.40 6.46
C LYS A 56 12.22 8.03 7.61
N GLN A 57 11.87 6.99 8.38
CA GLN A 57 12.72 6.46 9.45
C GLN A 57 14.11 6.05 8.97
N ARG A 58 14.22 5.45 7.78
CA ARG A 58 15.51 5.07 7.17
C ARG A 58 16.34 6.27 6.72
N ARG A 59 15.69 7.37 6.32
CA ARG A 59 16.34 8.60 5.86
C ARG A 59 16.69 9.56 7.00
N GLY A 60 16.30 9.25 8.24
CA GLY A 60 16.51 10.14 9.39
C GLY A 60 15.68 11.42 9.34
N LEU A 61 14.57 11.42 8.60
CA LEU A 61 13.58 12.51 8.48
C LEU A 61 12.39 12.24 9.41
#